data_AF-A0A2V5NX85-F1
#
_entry.id   AF-A0A2V5NX85-F1
#
_cell.length_a   1.000
_cell.length_b   1.000
_cell.length_c   1.000
_cell.angle_alpha   90.00
_cell.angle_beta   90.00
_cell.angle_gamma   90.00
#
_symmetry.space_group_name_H-M   'P 1'
#
loop_
_entity.id
_entity.type
_entity.pdbx_description
1 polymer ?
#
loop_
_entity_poly.entity_id
_entity_poly.type
_entity_poly.pdbx_seq_one_letter_code
_entity_poly.pdbx_strand_id
1 'polypeptide(L)'
;HEDYHENLGAVKAADGVCCNFLRVHYRDLVERVKQGGTDEEILEWCFEKGRRLNQGDLFVWNGFASKLGWRDSLTPRLEQRKKEHGIADRDDICTISELIDFDEGRFPETSKTS
;
A
#
# COMPACT_ATOMS: atom_id res chain seq x y z
N HIS A 1 -15.74 -4.41 1.44
CA HIS A 1 -15.61 -3.36 0.42
C HIS A 1 -15.18 -4.00 -0.89
N GLU A 2 -16.08 -4.05 -1.89
CA GLU A 2 -15.83 -4.70 -3.18
C GLU A 2 -14.85 -3.91 -4.08
N ASP A 3 -14.69 -2.60 -3.85
CA ASP A 3 -13.81 -1.70 -4.63
C ASP A 3 -12.30 -1.98 -4.52
N TYR A 4 -11.87 -2.73 -3.50
CA TYR A 4 -10.45 -3.10 -3.37
C TYR A 4 -10.06 -4.16 -4.42
N HIS A 5 -11.00 -4.97 -4.91
CA HIS A 5 -10.69 -6.07 -5.83
C HIS A 5 -10.28 -5.62 -7.24
N GLU A 6 -10.81 -4.50 -7.74
CA GLU A 6 -10.46 -4.01 -9.09
C GLU A 6 -9.01 -3.51 -9.21
N ASN A 7 -8.36 -3.19 -8.09
CA ASN A 7 -6.99 -2.64 -8.08
C ASN A 7 -5.92 -3.63 -7.64
N LEU A 8 -6.33 -4.83 -7.23
CA LEU A 8 -5.44 -5.91 -6.82
C LEU A 8 -4.54 -6.33 -7.99
N GLY A 9 -3.23 -6.09 -7.86
CA GLY A 9 -2.24 -6.44 -8.89
C GLY A 9 -2.08 -5.44 -10.04
N ALA A 10 -2.78 -4.29 -10.01
CA ALA A 10 -2.49 -3.22 -10.96
C ALA A 10 -1.05 -2.71 -10.75
N VAL A 11 -0.31 -2.52 -11.85
CA VAL A 11 1.11 -2.10 -11.85
C VAL A 11 1.36 -0.77 -11.10
N LYS A 12 0.29 -0.01 -10.83
CA LYS A 12 0.31 1.28 -10.11
C LYS A 12 -0.44 1.24 -8.76
N ALA A 13 -0.83 0.08 -8.25
CA ALA A 13 -1.35 -0.10 -6.90
C ALA A 13 -0.24 -0.53 -5.94
N ALA A 14 -0.38 -0.24 -4.65
CA ALA A 14 0.62 -0.57 -3.62
C ALA A 14 1.02 -2.06 -3.66
N ASP A 15 0.04 -2.95 -3.85
CA ASP A 15 0.26 -4.40 -3.94
C ASP A 15 1.12 -4.79 -5.15
N GLY A 16 0.88 -4.14 -6.30
CA GLY A 16 1.65 -4.37 -7.53
C GLY A 16 3.11 -3.94 -7.36
N VAL A 17 3.34 -2.80 -6.69
CA VAL A 17 4.69 -2.30 -6.42
C VAL A 17 5.41 -3.21 -5.41
N CYS A 18 4.71 -3.70 -4.38
CA CYS A 18 5.25 -4.64 -3.39
C CYS A 18 5.63 -5.98 -4.04
N CYS A 19 4.72 -6.56 -4.84
CA CYS A 19 4.98 -7.78 -5.59
C CYS A 19 6.18 -7.63 -6.53
N ASN A 20 6.29 -6.51 -7.25
CA ASN A 20 7.44 -6.23 -8.11
C ASN A 20 8.75 -6.09 -7.31
N PHE A 21 8.72 -5.44 -6.13
CA PHE A 21 9.89 -5.29 -5.25
C PHE A 21 10.39 -6.64 -4.70
N LEU A 22 9.47 -7.55 -4.41
CA LEU A 22 9.73 -8.94 -4.02
C LEU A 22 10.03 -9.86 -5.22
N ARG A 23 9.86 -9.38 -6.45
CA ARG A 23 9.96 -10.16 -7.70
C ARG A 23 9.02 -11.38 -7.75
N VAL A 24 7.83 -11.21 -7.19
CA VAL A 24 6.77 -12.21 -7.17
C VAL A 24 5.67 -11.77 -8.13
N HIS A 25 5.14 -12.69 -8.94
CA HIS A 25 3.97 -12.39 -9.76
C HIS A 25 2.71 -12.39 -8.88
N TYR A 26 1.93 -11.32 -8.96
CA TYR A 26 0.72 -11.14 -8.14
C TYR A 26 -0.25 -12.33 -8.25
N ARG A 27 -0.45 -12.88 -9.46
CA ARG A 27 -1.29 -14.07 -9.68
C ARG A 27 -0.84 -15.27 -8.85
N ASP A 28 0.47 -15.53 -8.83
CA ASP A 28 1.03 -16.69 -8.15
C ASP A 28 0.93 -16.49 -6.62
N LEU A 29 1.08 -15.25 -6.14
CA LEU A 29 0.84 -14.91 -4.74
C LEU A 29 -0.62 -15.15 -4.33
N VAL A 30 -1.59 -14.73 -5.15
CA VAL A 30 -3.01 -14.99 -4.90
C VAL A 30 -3.29 -16.49 -4.81
N GLU A 31 -2.73 -17.28 -5.73
CA GLU A 31 -2.86 -18.74 -5.70
C GLU A 31 -2.24 -19.37 -4.46
N ARG A 32 -1.09 -18.84 -3.99
CA ARG A 32 -0.44 -19.29 -2.74
C ARG A 32 -1.26 -18.97 -1.50
N VAL A 33 -1.80 -17.75 -1.40
CA VAL A 33 -2.61 -17.31 -0.24
C VAL A 33 -3.89 -18.14 -0.13
N LYS A 34 -4.53 -18.47 -1.26
CA LYS A 34 -5.74 -19.31 -1.29
C LYS A 34 -5.53 -20.73 -0.74
N GLN A 35 -4.29 -21.20 -0.68
CA GLN A 35 -3.95 -22.50 -0.06
C GLN A 35 -3.94 -22.43 1.48
N GLY A 36 -4.11 -21.24 2.07
CA GLY A 36 -4.03 -21.02 3.51
C GLY A 36 -2.59 -20.92 4.03
N GLY A 37 -2.47 -20.83 5.35
CA GLY A 37 -1.22 -20.62 6.06
C GLY A 37 -1.18 -19.29 6.80
N THR A 38 -0.11 -19.10 7.55
CA THR A 38 0.21 -17.87 8.28
C THR A 38 0.87 -16.83 7.36
N ASP A 39 0.85 -15.57 7.79
CA ASP A 39 1.51 -14.48 7.05
C ASP A 39 3.02 -14.74 6.94
N GLU A 40 3.64 -15.32 7.96
CA GLU A 40 5.05 -15.71 7.96
C GLU A 40 5.35 -16.79 6.91
N GLU A 41 4.49 -17.81 6.78
CA GLU A 41 4.65 -18.87 5.77
C GLU A 41 4.46 -18.35 4.35
N ILE A 42 3.57 -17.37 4.16
CA ILE A 42 3.37 -16.71 2.86
C ILE A 42 4.58 -15.82 2.55
N LEU A 43 5.09 -15.07 3.52
CA LEU A 43 6.27 -14.22 3.36
C LEU A 43 7.52 -15.04 3.04
N GLU A 44 7.73 -16.17 3.72
CA GLU A 44 8.85 -17.08 3.43
C GLU A 44 8.75 -17.58 1.98
N TRP A 45 7.57 -18.00 1.56
CA TRP A 45 7.33 -18.41 0.17
C TRP A 45 7.65 -17.30 -0.84
N CYS A 46 7.32 -16.04 -0.54
CA CYS A 46 7.70 -14.91 -1.38
C CYS A 46 9.21 -14.76 -1.49
N PHE A 47 9.95 -14.98 -0.40
CA PHE A 47 11.41 -14.94 -0.41
C PHE A 47 12.03 -16.10 -1.19
N GLU A 48 11.44 -17.29 -1.12
CA GLU A 48 11.89 -18.47 -1.87
C GLU A 48 11.63 -18.34 -3.38
N LYS A 49 10.46 -17.81 -3.77
CA LYS A 49 10.06 -17.70 -5.18
C LYS A 49 10.58 -16.45 -5.88
N GLY A 50 10.80 -15.38 -5.13
CA GLY A 50 11.21 -14.09 -5.66
C GLY A 50 12.56 -13.68 -5.11
N ARG A 51 12.54 -12.77 -4.14
CA ARG A 51 13.73 -12.14 -3.59
C ARG A 51 13.61 -11.94 -2.09
N ARG A 52 14.60 -12.45 -1.35
CA ARG A 52 14.78 -12.14 0.06
C ARG A 52 15.32 -10.72 0.24
N LEU A 53 14.67 -9.94 1.10
CA LEU A 53 15.04 -8.55 1.37
C LEU A 53 16.17 -8.49 2.40
N ASN A 54 17.16 -7.64 2.16
CA ASN A 54 18.18 -7.28 3.16
C ASN A 54 17.84 -5.95 3.86
N GLN A 55 18.69 -5.52 4.78
CA GLN A 55 18.48 -4.26 5.53
C GLN A 55 18.41 -3.02 4.63
N GLY A 56 19.23 -2.96 3.57
CA GLY A 56 19.18 -1.86 2.61
C GLY A 56 17.89 -1.86 1.78
N ASP A 57 17.41 -3.05 1.39
CA ASP A 57 16.12 -3.19 0.72
C ASP A 57 14.97 -2.69 1.59
N LEU A 58 14.94 -3.11 2.86
CA LEU A 58 13.93 -2.67 3.82
C LEU A 58 13.98 -1.16 4.05
N PHE A 59 15.18 -0.59 4.15
CA PHE A 59 15.34 0.86 4.26
C PHE A 59 14.74 1.62 3.07
N VAL A 60 15.06 1.20 1.84
CA VAL A 60 14.53 1.81 0.63
C VAL A 60 13.02 1.61 0.53
N TRP A 61 12.54 0.39 0.82
CA TRP A 61 11.11 0.07 0.77
C TRP A 61 10.30 0.89 1.76
N ASN A 62 10.72 0.95 3.03
CA ASN A 62 10.03 1.72 4.06
C ASN A 62 10.04 3.23 3.74
N GLY A 63 11.14 3.74 3.20
CA GLY A 63 11.24 5.13 2.75
C GLY A 63 10.32 5.44 1.57
N PHE A 64 10.14 4.50 0.65
CA PHE A 64 9.21 4.62 -0.47
C PHE A 64 7.75 4.51 0.00
N ALA A 65 7.40 3.46 0.74
CA ALA A 65 6.04 3.17 1.18
C ALA A 65 5.48 4.27 2.10
N SER A 66 6.31 4.85 2.96
CA SER A 66 5.91 5.97 3.85
C SER A 66 5.60 7.28 3.11
N LYS A 67 5.97 7.41 1.83
CA LYS A 67 5.79 8.62 1.02
C LYS A 67 4.97 8.37 -0.23
N LEU A 68 4.36 7.20 -0.36
CA LEU A 68 3.61 6.82 -1.54
C LEU A 68 2.43 7.77 -1.75
N GLY A 69 2.33 8.39 -2.93
CA GLY A 69 1.34 9.42 -3.24
C GLY A 69 1.82 10.85 -2.96
N TRP A 70 2.96 11.05 -2.30
CA TRP A 70 3.49 12.37 -2.01
C TRP A 70 4.46 12.83 -3.10
N ARG A 71 4.01 13.77 -3.95
CA ARG A 71 4.80 14.35 -5.06
C ARG A 71 5.35 13.29 -6.03
N ASP A 72 4.60 12.21 -6.21
CA ASP A 72 4.93 11.12 -7.12
C ASP A 72 3.79 10.86 -8.13
N SER A 73 3.94 9.81 -8.93
CA SER A 73 2.97 9.42 -9.96
C SER A 73 1.58 9.04 -9.44
N LEU A 74 1.42 8.78 -8.15
CA LEU A 74 0.15 8.45 -7.50
C LEU A 74 -0.53 9.66 -6.86
N THR A 75 0.13 10.82 -6.81
CA THR A 75 -0.50 12.09 -6.34
C THR A 75 -1.87 12.34 -6.98
N PRO A 76 -2.09 12.20 -8.31
CA PRO A 76 -3.41 12.43 -8.90
C PRO A 76 -4.48 11.47 -8.38
N ARG A 77 -4.09 10.22 -8.08
CA ARG A 77 -4.99 9.20 -7.54
C ARG A 77 -5.35 9.49 -6.08
N LEU A 78 -4.38 9.94 -5.28
CA LEU A 78 -4.62 10.41 -3.91
C LEU A 78 -5.64 11.55 -3.91
N GLU A 79 -5.41 12.58 -4.72
CA GLU A 79 -6.31 13.74 -4.83
C GLU A 79 -7.71 13.37 -5.33
N GLN A 80 -7.81 12.42 -6.28
CA GLN A 80 -9.09 11.89 -6.71
C GLN A 80 -9.84 11.21 -5.55
N ARG A 81 -9.16 10.31 -4.83
CA ARG A 81 -9.77 9.57 -3.70
C ARG A 81 -10.18 10.51 -2.55
N LYS A 82 -9.41 11.56 -2.28
CA LYS A 82 -9.78 12.61 -1.30
C LYS A 82 -11.09 13.30 -1.69
N LYS A 83 -11.30 13.58 -2.99
CA LYS A 83 -12.56 14.16 -3.49
C LYS A 83 -13.74 13.20 -3.32
N GLU A 84 -13.54 11.92 -3.66
CA GLU A 84 -14.57 10.88 -3.50
C GLU A 84 -15.01 10.72 -2.03
N HIS A 85 -14.08 10.89 -1.09
CA HIS A 85 -14.33 10.88 0.34
C HIS A 85 -14.80 12.22 0.94
N GLY A 86 -14.94 13.27 0.12
CA GLY A 86 -15.39 14.59 0.59
C GLY A 86 -14.37 15.33 1.47
N ILE A 87 -13.09 14.98 1.39
CA ILE A 87 -11.98 15.55 2.20
C ILE A 87 -10.92 16.22 1.32
N ALA A 88 -11.34 16.82 0.22
CA ALA A 88 -10.43 17.46 -0.74
C ALA A 88 -9.61 18.62 -0.13
N ASP A 89 -10.10 19.22 0.96
CA ASP A 89 -9.50 20.33 1.70
C ASP A 89 -8.56 19.88 2.84
N ARG A 90 -8.41 18.57 3.08
CA ARG A 90 -7.51 18.02 4.09
C ARG A 90 -6.06 18.00 3.60
N ASP A 91 -5.32 19.07 3.88
CA ASP A 91 -3.89 19.19 3.54
C ASP A 91 -2.98 18.34 4.44
N ASP A 92 -3.47 17.88 5.59
CA ASP A 92 -2.77 16.99 6.52
C ASP A 92 -2.74 15.52 6.04
N ILE A 93 -3.51 15.16 5.01
CA ILE A 93 -3.48 13.85 4.35
C ILE A 93 -2.69 13.98 3.04
N CYS A 94 -1.41 13.60 3.09
CA CYS A 94 -0.41 13.79 2.03
C CYS A 94 0.01 12.51 1.32
N THR A 95 -0.30 11.33 1.88
CA THR A 95 0.11 10.02 1.37
C THR A 95 -1.07 9.06 1.26
N ILE A 96 -0.89 8.00 0.47
CA ILE A 96 -1.89 6.92 0.35
C ILE A 96 -2.10 6.20 1.69
N SER A 97 -1.04 5.98 2.47
CA SER A 97 -1.14 5.34 3.78
C SER A 97 -1.98 6.18 4.76
N GLU A 98 -1.76 7.49 4.79
CA GLU A 98 -2.57 8.42 5.60
C GLU A 98 -4.04 8.46 5.16
N LEU A 99 -4.31 8.38 3.85
CA LEU A 99 -5.67 8.28 3.34
C LEU A 99 -6.35 6.97 3.77
N ILE A 100 -5.63 5.84 3.75
CA ILE A 100 -6.14 4.54 4.23
C ILE A 100 -6.40 4.61 5.73
N ASP A 101 -5.47 5.16 6.50
CA ASP A 101 -5.65 5.35 7.94
C ASP A 101 -6.87 6.24 8.22
N PHE A 102 -7.15 7.25 7.38
CA PHE A 102 -8.34 8.08 7.52
C PHE A 102 -9.62 7.30 7.23
N ASP A 103 -9.64 6.53 6.13
CA ASP A 103 -10.76 5.67 5.73
C ASP A 103 -11.09 4.62 6.80
N GLU A 104 -10.05 4.08 7.46
CA GLU A 104 -10.18 3.08 8.52
C GLU A 104 -10.39 3.69 9.93
N GLY A 105 -10.48 5.02 10.04
CA GLY A 105 -10.66 5.72 11.32
C GLY A 105 -9.45 5.62 12.27
N ARG A 106 -8.27 5.29 11.74
CA ARG A 106 -6.98 5.24 12.45
C ARG A 106 -6.17 6.53 12.33
N PHE A 107 -6.57 7.45 11.45
CA PHE A 107 -5.89 8.72 11.28
C PHE A 107 -6.07 9.58 12.54
N PRO A 108 -4.98 10.09 13.14
CA PRO A 108 -5.08 10.89 14.34
C PRO A 108 -5.89 12.14 14.04
N GLU A 109 -6.99 12.36 14.77
CA GLU A 109 -7.68 13.64 14.71
C GLU A 109 -6.69 14.72 15.14
N THR A 110 -6.50 15.73 14.29
CA THR A 110 -5.79 16.93 14.69
C THR A 110 -6.60 17.55 15.81
N SER A 111 -6.18 17.33 17.06
CA SER A 111 -6.73 17.99 18.22
C SER A 111 -6.65 19.49 17.93
N LYS A 112 -7.81 20.11 17.68
CA LYS A 112 -7.95 21.56 17.56
C LYS A 112 -7.51 22.15 18.89
N THR A 113 -6.23 22.48 19.01
CA THR A 113 -5.76 23.34 20.09
C THR A 113 -6.43 24.69 19.86
N SER A 114 -7.44 24.97 20.69
CA SER A 114 -8.10 26.28 20.79
C SER A 114 -7.13 27.35 21.28
#